data_AF-A0A7Y2V1F4-F1
#
_entry.id   AF-A0A7Y2V1F4-F1
#
_cell.length_a   1.000
_cell.length_b   1.000
_cell.length_c   1.000
_cell.angle_alpha   90.00
_cell.angle_beta   90.00
_cell.angle_gamma   90.00
#
_symmetry.space_group_name_H-M   'P 1'
#
loop_
_entity.id
_entity.type
_entity.pdbx_description
1 polymer ?
#
loop_
_entity_poly.entity_id
_entity_poly.type
_entity_poly.pdbx_seq_one_letter_code
_entity_poly.pdbx_strand_id
1 'polypeptide(L)'
;MTKKIIENKGVKYSEMLYELVQKFDRYLPQELTFEETLEVGIEAWNFANRKEFLTETNLYEKELKTYNHSETIDKMVSFKLKKFFDYKNIIIDFSTENNSLQVKTQTAENHFDSVFRSIIFNNSK
;
A
#
# COMPACT_ATOMS: atom_id res chain seq x y z
N MET A 1 -7.25 17.67 -19.54
CA MET A 1 -7.98 17.13 -18.37
C MET A 1 -7.05 17.20 -17.17
N THR A 2 -7.31 18.12 -16.25
CA THR A 2 -6.51 18.33 -15.04
C THR A 2 -6.75 17.17 -14.08
N LYS A 3 -5.73 16.33 -13.85
CA LYS A 3 -5.73 15.34 -12.76
C LYS A 3 -5.98 16.11 -11.47
N LYS A 4 -7.14 15.89 -10.85
CA LYS A 4 -7.50 16.48 -9.56
C LYS A 4 -6.65 15.79 -8.50
N ILE A 5 -5.44 16.30 -8.27
CA ILE A 5 -4.62 15.89 -7.13
C ILE A 5 -5.36 16.40 -5.90
N ILE A 6 -5.97 15.47 -5.17
CA ILE A 6 -6.63 15.77 -3.90
C ILE A 6 -5.50 15.99 -2.90
N GLU A 7 -5.16 17.25 -2.65
CA GLU A 7 -4.31 17.63 -1.51
C GLU A 7 -4.89 17.02 -0.22
N ASN A 8 -4.00 16.54 0.64
CA ASN A 8 -4.26 15.69 1.80
C ASN A 8 -5.01 16.44 2.95
N LYS A 9 -6.16 17.04 2.66
CA LYS A 9 -7.16 17.53 3.63
C LYS A 9 -8.24 16.49 3.92
N GLY A 10 -8.13 15.29 3.33
CA GLY A 10 -9.06 14.18 3.47
C GLY A 10 -8.54 13.08 4.39
N VAL A 11 -9.14 11.89 4.27
CA VAL A 11 -8.86 10.67 5.03
C VAL A 11 -7.37 10.48 5.34
N LYS A 12 -7.07 10.28 6.63
CA LYS A 12 -5.72 10.18 7.21
C LYS A 12 -5.02 8.85 6.90
N TYR A 13 -4.86 8.52 5.62
CA TYR A 13 -4.12 7.31 5.21
C TYR A 13 -2.68 7.29 5.74
N SER A 14 -2.04 8.45 5.89
CA SER A 14 -0.72 8.56 6.52
C SER A 14 -0.75 8.12 7.97
N GLU A 15 -1.74 8.53 8.75
CA GLU A 15 -1.88 8.12 10.16
C GLU A 15 -2.20 6.63 10.28
N MET A 16 -3.06 6.10 9.41
CA MET A 16 -3.39 4.67 9.43
C MET A 16 -2.22 3.80 9.00
N LEU A 17 -1.45 4.22 7.99
CA LEU A 17 -0.21 3.56 7.58
C LEU A 17 0.82 3.60 8.72
N TYR A 18 0.99 4.77 9.34
CA TYR A 18 1.90 4.92 10.46
C TYR A 18 1.52 4.00 11.63
N GLU A 19 0.23 3.92 11.96
CA GLU A 19 -0.24 3.02 13.02
C GLU A 19 -0.02 1.55 12.67
N LEU A 20 -0.28 1.15 11.42
CA LEU A 20 0.02 -0.20 10.92
C LEU A 20 1.50 -0.53 11.11
N VAL A 21 2.38 0.35 10.64
CA VAL A 21 3.83 0.16 10.71
C VAL A 21 4.31 0.09 12.16
N GLN A 22 3.95 1.06 13.00
CA GLN A 22 4.33 1.07 14.42
C GLN A 22 3.90 -0.22 15.15
N LYS A 23 2.71 -0.74 14.84
CA LYS A 23 2.21 -1.96 15.48
C LYS A 23 3.10 -3.17 15.21
N PHE A 24 3.73 -3.21 14.04
CA PHE A 24 4.48 -4.36 13.56
C PHE A 24 5.99 -4.14 13.45
N ASP A 25 6.48 -2.95 13.75
CA ASP A 25 7.89 -2.54 13.73
C ASP A 25 8.82 -3.58 14.38
N ARG A 26 8.46 -4.07 15.57
CA ARG A 26 9.22 -5.10 16.29
C ARG A 26 9.32 -6.47 15.61
N TYR A 27 8.53 -6.73 14.57
CA TYR A 27 8.53 -7.97 13.79
C TYR A 27 9.27 -7.83 12.46
N LEU A 28 9.83 -6.65 12.19
CA LEU A 28 10.68 -6.39 11.05
C LEU A 28 12.15 -6.35 11.50
N PRO A 29 13.10 -6.58 10.59
CA PRO A 29 14.53 -6.47 10.91
C PRO A 29 14.87 -5.07 11.39
N GLN A 30 15.73 -4.98 12.41
CA GLN A 30 16.13 -3.69 12.99
C GLN A 30 17.03 -2.89 12.04
N GLU A 31 17.58 -3.54 11.01
CA GLU A 31 18.41 -2.88 10.00
C GLU A 31 17.59 -2.04 9.02
N LEU A 32 16.26 -2.27 8.93
CA LEU A 32 15.41 -1.47 8.06
C LEU A 32 15.35 -0.02 8.56
N THR A 33 15.56 0.89 7.64
CA THR A 33 15.25 2.30 7.84
C THR A 33 13.74 2.48 8.00
N PHE A 34 13.35 3.64 8.55
CA PHE A 34 11.93 3.99 8.65
C PHE A 34 11.23 4.02 7.28
N GLU A 35 11.93 4.42 6.22
CA GLU A 35 11.39 4.47 4.86
C GLU A 35 11.16 3.07 4.30
N GLU A 36 12.12 2.15 4.45
CA GLU A 36 11.94 0.74 4.07
C GLU A 36 10.80 0.07 4.87
N THR A 37 10.66 0.45 6.14
CA THR A 37 9.56 -0.05 6.99
C THR A 37 8.19 0.47 6.49
N LEU A 38 8.13 1.72 6.03
CA LEU A 38 6.95 2.28 5.38
C LEU A 38 6.63 1.55 4.06
N GLU A 39 7.64 1.22 3.26
CA GLU A 39 7.46 0.44 2.03
C GLU A 39 6.83 -0.92 2.31
N VAL A 40 7.30 -1.67 3.30
CA VAL A 40 6.68 -2.94 3.72
C VAL A 40 5.24 -2.73 4.17
N GLY A 41 4.97 -1.65 4.93
CA GLY A 41 3.61 -1.28 5.34
C GLY A 41 2.69 -0.98 4.15
N ILE A 42 3.20 -0.30 3.12
CA ILE A 42 2.48 0.01 1.88
C ILE A 42 2.19 -1.26 1.08
N GLU A 43 3.17 -2.16 0.96
CA GLU A 43 3.00 -3.46 0.34
C GLU A 43 1.87 -4.24 1.00
N ALA A 44 1.90 -4.36 2.33
CA ALA A 44 0.86 -5.05 3.09
C ALA A 44 -0.51 -4.36 2.94
N TRP A 45 -0.56 -3.02 2.96
CA TRP A 45 -1.80 -2.27 2.80
C TRP A 45 -2.45 -2.52 1.43
N ASN A 46 -1.65 -2.42 0.38
CA ASN A 46 -2.10 -2.62 -0.99
C ASN A 46 -2.47 -4.08 -1.24
N PHE A 47 -1.69 -5.01 -0.71
CA PHE A 47 -1.98 -6.44 -0.78
C PHE A 47 -3.29 -6.79 -0.07
N ALA A 48 -3.56 -6.20 1.09
CA ALA A 48 -4.82 -6.34 1.80
C ALA A 48 -6.03 -5.88 0.97
N ASN A 49 -5.88 -4.80 0.21
CA ASN A 49 -6.94 -4.30 -0.68
C ASN A 49 -7.19 -5.21 -1.89
N ARG A 50 -6.25 -6.10 -2.22
CA ARG A 50 -6.40 -7.12 -3.28
C ARG A 50 -6.79 -8.49 -2.73
N LYS A 51 -6.83 -8.69 -1.40
CA LYS A 51 -6.98 -10.02 -0.79
C LYS A 51 -8.21 -10.77 -1.30
N GLU A 52 -9.35 -10.10 -1.44
CA GLU A 52 -10.59 -10.72 -1.91
C GLU A 52 -10.42 -11.33 -3.30
N PHE A 53 -10.03 -10.51 -4.27
CA PHE A 53 -9.71 -10.95 -5.64
C PHE A 53 -8.66 -12.09 -5.68
N LEU A 54 -7.60 -11.98 -4.89
CA LEU A 54 -6.55 -12.99 -4.83
C LEU A 54 -7.02 -14.30 -4.19
N THR A 55 -7.98 -14.23 -3.27
CA THR A 55 -8.58 -15.43 -2.66
C THR A 55 -9.49 -16.11 -3.66
N GLU A 56 -10.35 -15.37 -4.36
CA GLU A 56 -11.24 -15.87 -5.41
C GLU A 56 -10.48 -16.57 -6.56
N THR A 57 -9.26 -16.11 -6.84
CA THR A 57 -8.38 -16.67 -7.88
C THR A 57 -7.40 -17.73 -7.36
N ASN A 58 -7.46 -18.09 -6.07
CA ASN A 58 -6.51 -19.01 -5.41
C ASN A 58 -5.04 -18.58 -5.55
N LEU A 59 -4.77 -17.27 -5.63
CA LEU A 59 -3.44 -16.70 -5.80
C LEU A 59 -2.85 -16.11 -4.51
N TYR A 60 -3.67 -15.86 -3.48
CA TYR A 60 -3.24 -15.17 -2.26
C TYR A 60 -1.97 -15.78 -1.64
N GLU A 61 -1.98 -17.08 -1.34
CA GLU A 61 -0.83 -17.78 -0.73
C GLU A 61 0.40 -17.79 -1.64
N LYS A 62 0.19 -17.81 -2.96
CA LYS A 62 1.30 -17.82 -3.93
C LYS A 62 1.96 -16.45 -3.99
N GLU A 63 1.17 -15.38 -4.01
CA GLU A 63 1.66 -14.01 -4.04
C GLU A 63 2.25 -13.59 -2.70
N LEU A 64 1.65 -13.99 -1.57
CA LEU A 64 2.19 -13.72 -0.24
C LEU A 64 3.63 -14.23 -0.09
N LYS A 65 3.94 -15.39 -0.68
CA LYS A 65 5.29 -15.98 -0.65
C LYS A 65 6.33 -15.21 -1.47
N THR A 66 5.93 -14.31 -2.37
CA THR A 66 6.87 -13.50 -3.14
C THR A 66 7.37 -12.27 -2.40
N TYR A 67 6.71 -11.90 -1.30
CA TYR A 67 7.12 -10.77 -0.49
C TYR A 67 8.21 -11.15 0.52
N ASN A 68 9.13 -10.21 0.76
CA ASN A 68 9.99 -10.27 1.93
C ASN A 68 9.15 -10.15 3.19
N HIS A 69 9.52 -10.86 4.27
CA HIS A 69 8.79 -10.83 5.54
C HIS A 69 7.30 -11.22 5.40
N SER A 70 7.00 -12.18 4.53
CA SER A 70 5.64 -12.66 4.23
C SER A 70 4.79 -12.96 5.48
N GLU A 71 5.36 -13.55 6.53
CA GLU A 71 4.65 -13.76 7.80
C GLU A 71 4.20 -12.46 8.48
N THR A 72 5.03 -11.42 8.46
CA THR A 72 4.70 -10.11 9.02
C THR A 72 3.68 -9.39 8.14
N ILE A 73 3.82 -9.50 6.81
CA ILE A 73 2.86 -8.94 5.85
C ILE A 73 1.48 -9.58 6.03
N ASP A 74 1.36 -10.89 6.21
CA ASP A 74 0.05 -11.53 6.41
C ASP A 74 -0.65 -11.05 7.70
N LYS A 75 0.14 -10.82 8.77
CA LYS A 75 -0.35 -10.22 10.02
C LYS A 75 -0.79 -8.77 9.81
N MET A 76 -0.02 -7.98 9.07
CA MET A 76 -0.37 -6.61 8.70
C MET A 76 -1.64 -6.55 7.85
N VAL A 77 -1.79 -7.44 6.87
CA VAL A 77 -3.00 -7.58 6.04
C VAL A 77 -4.22 -7.87 6.89
N SER A 78 -4.10 -8.86 7.78
CA SER A 78 -5.19 -9.24 8.68
C SER A 78 -5.57 -8.10 9.61
N PHE A 79 -4.60 -7.35 10.14
CA PHE A 79 -4.84 -6.17 10.95
C PHE A 79 -5.52 -5.05 10.16
N LYS A 80 -5.02 -4.74 8.96
CA LYS A 80 -5.59 -3.74 8.06
C LYS A 80 -7.04 -4.07 7.77
N LEU A 81 -7.37 -5.30 7.38
CA LEU A 81 -8.74 -5.70 7.08
C LEU A 81 -9.65 -5.67 8.31
N LYS A 82 -9.12 -5.94 9.50
CA LYS A 82 -9.88 -5.86 10.74
C LYS A 82 -10.19 -4.43 11.17
N LYS A 83 -9.21 -3.51 11.05
CA LYS A 83 -9.30 -2.16 11.62
C LYS A 83 -9.65 -1.08 10.59
N PHE A 84 -9.16 -1.24 9.36
CA PHE A 84 -9.22 -0.26 8.28
C PHE A 84 -9.91 -0.85 7.05
N PHE A 85 -10.98 -1.62 7.28
CA PHE A 85 -11.69 -2.35 6.22
C PHE A 85 -12.17 -1.42 5.10
N ASP A 86 -12.78 -0.29 5.45
CA ASP A 86 -13.44 0.64 4.52
C ASP A 86 -12.46 1.44 3.66
N TYR A 87 -11.17 1.41 3.99
CA TYR A 87 -10.14 2.21 3.31
C TYR A 87 -9.48 1.44 2.17
N LYS A 88 -10.16 1.39 1.03
CA LYS A 88 -9.78 0.55 -0.12
C LYS A 88 -8.79 1.18 -1.11
N ASN A 89 -8.36 2.43 -0.90
CA ASN A 89 -7.44 3.05 -1.84
C ASN A 89 -6.05 2.40 -1.76
N ILE A 90 -5.41 2.35 -2.93
CA ILE A 90 -4.02 1.94 -3.09
C ILE A 90 -3.13 3.14 -2.80
N ILE A 91 -2.11 2.95 -1.97
CA ILE A 91 -1.05 3.94 -1.74
C ILE A 91 -0.04 3.78 -2.87
N ILE A 92 0.24 4.87 -3.59
CA ILE A 92 1.09 4.84 -4.80
C ILE A 92 2.37 5.64 -4.68
N ASP A 93 2.47 6.47 -3.66
CA ASP A 93 3.61 7.32 -3.40
C ASP A 93 3.54 7.80 -1.96
N PHE A 94 4.69 8.06 -1.36
CA PHE A 94 4.80 8.63 -0.03
C PHE A 94 6.00 9.57 0.05
N SER A 95 5.99 10.45 1.05
CA SER A 95 7.10 11.33 1.36
C SER A 95 7.19 11.52 2.86
N THR A 96 8.41 11.59 3.37
CA THR A 96 8.77 11.88 4.77
C THR A 96 9.33 13.30 4.92
N GLU A 97 9.26 14.12 3.86
CA GLU A 97 9.78 15.48 3.85
C GLU A 97 9.21 16.35 4.98
N ASN A 98 10.03 17.28 5.47
CA ASN A 98 9.68 18.20 6.55
C ASN A 98 9.21 17.49 7.84
N ASN A 99 9.74 16.29 8.12
CA ASN A 99 9.37 15.46 9.28
C ASN A 99 7.88 15.10 9.33
N SER A 100 7.22 15.03 8.17
CA SER A 100 5.79 14.70 8.08
C SER A 100 5.56 13.60 7.04
N LEU A 101 4.92 12.50 7.47
CA LEU A 101 4.48 11.46 6.54
C LEU A 101 3.30 11.95 5.70
N GLN A 102 3.52 12.01 4.39
CA GLN A 102 2.51 12.27 3.38
C GLN A 102 2.33 11.04 2.51
N VAL A 103 1.08 10.75 2.12
CA VAL A 103 0.77 9.61 1.25
C VAL A 103 -0.13 10.08 0.12
N LYS A 104 0.16 9.61 -1.10
CA LYS A 104 -0.73 9.77 -2.25
C LYS A 104 -1.46 8.46 -2.46
N THR A 105 -2.78 8.56 -2.62
CA THR A 105 -3.63 7.39 -2.81
C THR A 105 -4.50 7.54 -4.05
N GLN A 106 -4.92 6.43 -4.60
CA GLN A 106 -5.93 6.37 -5.65
C GLN A 106 -6.79 5.12 -5.51
N THR A 107 -7.97 5.13 -6.13
CA THR A 107 -8.80 3.93 -6.21
C THR A 107 -8.09 2.85 -7.02
N ALA A 108 -8.40 1.58 -6.77
CA ALA A 108 -7.79 0.46 -7.50
C ALA A 108 -8.04 0.57 -9.02
N GLU A 109 -9.25 0.98 -9.42
CA GLU A 109 -9.62 1.23 -10.82
C GLU A 109 -8.72 2.28 -11.48
N ASN A 110 -8.58 3.46 -10.86
CA ASN A 110 -7.72 4.52 -11.37
C ASN A 110 -6.24 4.11 -11.43
N HIS A 111 -5.80 3.26 -10.48
CA HIS A 111 -4.46 2.72 -10.51
C HIS A 111 -4.22 1.83 -11.72
N PHE A 112 -5.11 0.87 -11.96
CA PHE A 112 -5.02 -0.02 -13.11
C PHE A 112 -5.00 0.76 -14.42
N ASP A 113 -5.89 1.74 -14.58
CA ASP A 113 -5.93 2.62 -15.74
C ASP A 113 -4.63 3.41 -15.94
N SER A 114 -4.04 3.91 -14.85
CA SER A 114 -2.79 4.66 -14.90
C SER A 114 -1.62 3.79 -15.35
N VAL A 115 -1.53 2.55 -14.86
CA VAL A 115 -0.50 1.57 -15.24
C VAL A 115 -0.69 1.16 -16.70
N PHE A 116 -1.91 0.83 -17.10
CA PHE A 116 -2.22 0.42 -18.46
C PHE A 116 -1.85 1.51 -19.49
N ARG A 117 -2.22 2.77 -19.20
CA ARG A 117 -1.81 3.91 -20.04
C ARG A 117 -0.29 4.05 -20.10
N SER A 118 0.41 3.91 -18.98
CA SER A 118 1.88 4.01 -18.96
C SER A 118 2.54 2.96 -19.87
N ILE A 119 2.02 1.74 -19.92
CA ILE A 119 2.52 0.66 -20.76
C ILE A 119 2.26 0.96 -22.24
N ILE A 120 1.05 1.41 -22.60
CA ILE A 120 0.72 1.72 -24.00
C ILE A 120 1.55 2.89 -24.53
N PHE A 121 1.65 3.97 -23.75
CA PHE A 121 2.34 5.18 -24.20
C PHE A 121 3.87 5.08 -24.17
N ASN A 122 4.45 4.25 -23.29
CA ASN A 122 5.90 4.01 -23.28
C ASN A 122 6.38 3.03 -24.37
N ASN A 123 5.49 2.18 -24.91
CA ASN A 123 5.79 1.30 -26.04
C ASN A 123 5.54 1.95 -27.42
N SER A 124 5.19 3.24 -27.44
CA SER A 124 4.90 4.02 -28.67
C SER A 124 6.01 5.01 -29.04
N LYS A 125 7.23 4.83 -28.52
CA LYS A 125 8.42 5.63 -28.87
C LYS A 125 9.54 4.75 -29.42
#